data_AF-A0A1Y6G8K6-F1
#
_entry.id   AF-A0A1Y6G8K6-F1
#
_cell.length_a   1.000
_cell.length_b   1.000
_cell.length_c   1.000
_cell.angle_alpha   90.00
_cell.angle_beta   90.00
_cell.angle_gamma   90.00
#
_symmetry.space_group_name_H-M   'P 1'
#
loop_
_entity.id
_entity.type
_entity.pdbx_description
1 polymer ?
#
loop_
_entity_poly.entity_id
_entity_poly.type
_entity_poly.pdbx_seq_one_letter_code
_entity_poly.pdbx_strand_id
1 'polypeptide(L)'
;MHTINIMGYTDFEVEGYTSSIEEIFPGFNMNDRIGVVVRQAGGGMGASALLMSALTRFYDFHRPQLGDEPGRLRIYPENFVFHV
;
A
#
# COMPACT_ATOMS: atom_id res chain seq x y z
N MET A 1 10.45 16.22 -0.66
CA MET A 1 10.82 14.95 0.01
C MET A 1 9.64 14.01 -0.19
N HIS A 2 9.73 13.04 -1.11
CA HIS A 2 8.60 12.13 -1.36
C HIS A 2 8.68 10.95 -0.39
N THR A 3 7.57 10.66 0.31
CA THR A 3 7.45 9.57 1.30
C THR A 3 7.85 8.20 0.74
N ILE A 4 7.78 8.02 -0.58
CA ILE A 4 8.19 6.79 -1.28
C ILE A 4 9.68 6.46 -1.09
N ASN A 5 10.51 7.45 -0.75
CA ASN A 5 11.94 7.27 -0.52
C ASN A 5 12.28 7.03 0.96
N ILE A 6 11.26 6.97 1.84
CA ILE A 6 11.43 6.91 3.31
C ILE A 6 10.90 5.59 3.88
N MET A 7 9.89 4.97 3.25
CA MET A 7 9.33 3.68 3.67
C MET A 7 9.28 2.69 2.49
N GLY A 8 9.91 1.52 2.66
CA GLY A 8 9.73 0.34 1.84
C GLY A 8 8.49 -0.47 2.24
N TYR A 9 8.06 -1.38 1.36
CA TYR A 9 6.90 -2.26 1.62
C TYR A 9 7.14 -3.30 2.73
N THR A 10 8.37 -3.39 3.25
CA THR A 10 8.78 -4.26 4.37
C THR A 10 8.93 -3.50 5.69
N ASP A 11 8.71 -2.19 5.71
CA ASP A 11 9.03 -1.34 6.87
C ASP A 11 7.84 -1.21 7.84
N PHE A 12 7.16 -2.31 8.13
CA PHE A 12 6.08 -2.35 9.11
C PHE A 12 6.05 -3.66 9.89
N GLU A 13 5.47 -3.62 11.08
CA GLU A 13 5.40 -4.77 11.97
C GLU A 13 3.96 -5.26 12.13
N VAL A 14 3.82 -6.58 12.25
CA VAL A 14 2.59 -7.27 12.64
C VAL A 14 2.89 -8.06 13.90
N GLU A 15 2.15 -7.78 14.99
CA GLU A 15 2.36 -8.44 16.29
C GLU A 15 3.82 -8.37 16.81
N GLY A 16 4.53 -7.28 16.50
CA GLY A 16 5.93 -7.06 16.91
C GLY A 16 6.99 -7.75 16.04
N TYR A 17 6.60 -8.30 14.89
CA TYR A 17 7.51 -8.89 13.91
C TYR A 17 7.49 -8.07 12.63
N THR A 18 8.67 -7.75 12.09
CA THR A 18 8.79 -7.17 10.74
C THR A 18 8.10 -8.08 9.74
N SER A 19 7.24 -7.50 8.90
CA SER A 19 6.49 -8.24 7.90
C SER A 19 6.45 -7.51 6.57
N SER A 20 6.03 -8.22 5.53
CA SER A 20 5.80 -7.72 4.18
C SER A 20 4.34 -7.87 3.78
N ILE A 21 3.93 -7.13 2.76
CA ILE A 21 2.57 -7.25 2.25
C ILE A 21 2.28 -8.65 1.65
N GLU A 22 3.29 -9.32 1.09
CA GLU A 22 3.16 -10.68 0.56
C GLU A 22 2.98 -11.74 1.64
N GLU A 23 3.53 -11.53 2.84
CA GLU A 23 3.32 -12.43 3.97
C GLU A 23 1.90 -12.32 4.53
N ILE A 24 1.33 -11.10 4.51
CA ILE A 24 -0.05 -10.84 4.96
C ILE A 24 -1.06 -11.28 3.90
N PHE A 25 -0.74 -11.05 2.64
CA PHE A 25 -1.56 -11.40 1.48
C PHE A 25 -0.77 -12.28 0.51
N PRO A 26 -0.70 -13.61 0.75
CA PRO A 26 -0.02 -14.52 -0.16
C PRO A 26 -0.56 -14.44 -1.58
N GLY A 27 0.33 -14.19 -2.55
CA GLY A 27 -0.03 -14.05 -3.97
C GLY A 27 -0.38 -12.61 -4.42
N PHE A 28 -0.18 -11.61 -3.55
CA PHE A 28 -0.42 -10.20 -3.87
C PHE A 28 0.33 -9.77 -5.14
N ASN A 29 -0.42 -9.19 -6.09
CA ASN A 29 0.08 -8.80 -7.41
C ASN A 29 -0.53 -7.47 -7.89
N MET A 30 -0.09 -7.01 -9.07
CA MET A 30 -0.47 -5.70 -9.63
C MET A 30 -1.98 -5.50 -9.87
N ASN A 31 -2.76 -6.59 -9.98
CA ASN A 31 -4.19 -6.53 -10.21
C ASN A 31 -5.00 -6.42 -8.92
N ASP A 32 -4.37 -6.65 -7.76
CA ASP A 32 -5.06 -6.64 -6.49
C ASP A 32 -5.35 -5.21 -6.02
N ARG A 33 -6.38 -5.08 -5.16
CA ARG A 33 -6.80 -3.84 -4.51
C ARG A 33 -7.01 -4.11 -3.03
N ILE A 34 -6.71 -3.12 -2.19
CA ILE A 34 -6.88 -3.22 -0.75
C ILE A 34 -8.16 -2.52 -0.30
N GLY A 35 -8.93 -3.22 0.51
CA GLY A 35 -10.07 -2.69 1.23
C GLY A 35 -9.90 -2.87 2.73
N VAL A 36 -10.23 -1.84 3.52
CA VAL A 36 -10.20 -1.89 4.99
C VAL A 36 -11.61 -1.71 5.52
N VAL A 37 -12.07 -2.65 6.35
CA VAL A 37 -13.34 -2.55 7.06
C VAL A 37 -13.08 -2.02 8.48
N VAL A 38 -13.60 -0.83 8.77
CA VAL A 38 -13.43 -0.15 10.06
C VAL A 38 -14.70 -0.34 10.89
N ARG A 39 -14.55 -1.05 12.03
CA ARG A 39 -15.66 -1.38 12.95
C ARG A 39 -15.68 -0.55 14.24
N GLN A 40 -14.60 0.18 14.51
CA GLN A 40 -14.44 0.94 15.75
C GLN A 40 -13.70 2.25 15.49
N ALA A 41 -13.94 3.24 16.35
CA ALA A 41 -13.24 4.51 16.32
C ALA A 41 -11.72 4.27 16.32
N GLY A 42 -11.01 4.95 15.41
CA GLY A 42 -9.56 4.82 15.27
C GLY A 42 -9.07 3.58 14.50
N GLY A 43 -9.95 2.66 14.09
CA GLY A 43 -9.53 1.47 13.32
C GLY A 43 -8.84 1.83 11.99
N GLY A 44 -9.28 2.89 11.32
CA GLY A 44 -8.60 3.40 10.12
C GLY A 44 -7.18 3.91 10.38
N MET A 45 -6.91 4.49 11.56
CA MET A 45 -5.56 4.89 11.94
C MET A 45 -4.67 3.67 12.17
N GLY A 46 -5.19 2.61 12.80
CA GLY A 46 -4.47 1.35 12.98
C GLY A 46 -4.09 0.66 11.66
N ALA A 47 -4.90 0.83 10.62
CA ALA A 47 -4.62 0.28 9.29
C ALA A 47 -3.65 1.13 8.44
N SER A 48 -3.21 2.29 8.93
CA SER A 48 -2.43 3.25 8.13
C SER A 48 -1.11 2.67 7.59
N ALA A 49 -0.35 1.95 8.42
CA ALA A 49 0.92 1.34 8.00
C ALA A 49 0.72 0.28 6.91
N LEU A 50 -0.32 -0.56 7.04
CA LEU A 50 -0.68 -1.56 6.04
C LEU A 50 -1.10 -0.92 4.72
N LEU A 51 -1.93 0.13 4.77
CA LEU A 51 -2.32 0.90 3.59
C LEU A 51 -1.10 1.53 2.91
N MET A 52 -0.18 2.12 3.68
CA MET A 52 1.06 2.69 3.13
C MET A 52 1.95 1.64 2.48
N SER A 53 2.10 0.45 3.09
CA SER A 53 2.84 -0.66 2.49
C SER A 53 2.20 -1.10 1.16
N ALA A 54 0.87 -1.19 1.11
CA ALA A 54 0.15 -1.52 -0.13
C ALA A 54 0.32 -0.47 -1.23
N LEU A 55 0.28 0.81 -0.87
CA LEU A 55 0.56 1.91 -1.80
C LEU A 55 1.97 1.80 -2.37
N THR A 56 2.97 1.58 -1.51
CA THR A 56 4.37 1.42 -1.93
C THR A 56 4.49 0.25 -2.89
N ARG A 57 3.88 -0.90 -2.55
CA ARG A 57 3.94 -2.09 -3.39
C ARG A 57 3.29 -1.90 -4.75
N PHE A 58 2.15 -1.21 -4.80
CA PHE A 58 1.52 -0.84 -6.07
C PHE A 58 2.46 -0.05 -6.97
N TYR A 59 3.15 0.97 -6.42
CA TYR A 59 4.10 1.74 -7.19
C TYR A 59 5.35 0.94 -7.56
N ASP A 60 5.79 -0.03 -6.75
CA ASP A 60 6.88 -0.94 -7.13
C ASP A 60 6.56 -1.67 -8.44
N PHE A 61 5.34 -2.18 -8.60
CA PHE A 61 4.91 -2.89 -9.82
C PHE A 61 4.98 -2.01 -11.08
N HIS A 62 4.76 -0.71 -10.94
CA HIS A 62 4.64 0.21 -12.07
C HIS A 62 5.84 1.14 -12.23
N ARG A 63 6.79 1.14 -11.28
CA ARG A 63 7.90 2.11 -11.19
C ARG A 63 8.63 2.35 -12.52
N PRO A 64 8.93 1.33 -13.35
CA PRO A 64 9.61 1.56 -14.63
C PRO A 64 8.82 2.41 -15.63
N GLN A 65 7.51 2.49 -15.48
CA GLN A 65 6.56 3.13 -16.40
C GLN A 65 6.15 4.53 -15.93
N LEU A 66 6.34 4.85 -14.65
CA LEU A 66 5.97 6.13 -14.07
C LEU A 66 6.83 7.27 -14.62
N GLY A 67 6.24 8.47 -14.73
CA GLY A 67 6.97 9.68 -15.10
C GLY A 67 6.05 10.78 -15.61
N ASP A 68 6.61 11.98 -15.73
CA ASP A 68 5.85 13.17 -16.15
C ASP A 68 5.87 13.39 -17.66
N GLU A 69 6.76 12.73 -18.39
CA GLU A 69 6.92 12.89 -19.84
C GLU A 69 5.78 12.22 -20.65
N PRO A 70 5.48 12.70 -21.88
CA PRO A 70 4.50 12.06 -22.76
C PRO A 70 4.77 10.56 -22.96
N GLY A 71 3.73 9.74 -22.81
CA GLY A 71 3.83 8.27 -22.90
C GLY A 71 4.20 7.56 -21.60
N ARG A 72 4.41 8.29 -20.49
CA ARG A 72 4.59 7.73 -19.15
C ARG A 72 3.26 7.61 -18.39
N LEU A 73 3.23 6.73 -17.40
CA LEU A 73 2.07 6.52 -16.54
C LEU A 73 2.02 7.55 -15.40
N ARG A 74 0.84 8.14 -15.22
CA ARG A 74 0.45 8.93 -14.03
C ARG A 74 -0.77 8.28 -13.41
N ILE A 75 -0.53 7.32 -12.52
CA ILE A 75 -1.56 6.45 -11.97
C ILE A 75 -1.56 6.53 -10.45
N TYR A 76 -2.74 6.35 -9.86
CA TYR A 76 -2.93 6.26 -8.43
C TYR A 76 -3.58 4.92 -8.09
N PRO A 77 -3.13 4.25 -7.02
CA PRO A 77 -3.78 3.04 -6.53
C PRO A 77 -5.18 3.34 -5.99
N GLU A 78 -6.10 2.41 -6.22
CA GLU A 78 -7.44 2.44 -5.66
C GLU A 78 -7.44 1.70 -4.32
N ASN A 79 -7.74 2.40 -3.23
CA ASN A 79 -7.90 1.81 -1.89
C ASN A 79 -9.26 2.18 -1.33
N PHE A 80 -9.90 1.24 -0.64
CA PHE A 80 -11.26 1.40 -0.15
C PHE A 80 -11.29 1.35 1.37
N VAL A 81 -12.04 2.25 1.99
CA VAL A 81 -12.31 2.21 3.43
C VAL A 81 -13.83 2.10 3.61
N PHE A 82 -14.26 1.00 4.21
CA PHE A 82 -15.66 0.73 4.50
C PHE A 82 -15.90 0.97 5.98
N HIS A 83 -16.71 1.98 6.29
CA HIS A 83 -17.22 2.20 7.64
C HIS A 83 -18.52 1.40 7.78
N VAL A 84 -18.56 0.46 8.73
CA VAL A 84 -19.70 -0.45 8.97
C VAL A 84 -20.21 -0.38 10.39
#